data_AF-A0A7W1ZYC6-F1
#
_entry.id   AF-A0A7W1ZYC6-F1
#
_cell.length_a   1.000
_cell.length_b   1.000
_cell.length_c   1.000
_cell.angle_alpha   90.00
_cell.angle_beta   90.00
_cell.angle_gamma   90.00
#
_symmetry.space_group_name_H-M   'P 1'
#
loop_
_entity.id
_entity.type
_entity.pdbx_description
1 polymer ?
#
loop_
_entity_poly.entity_id
_entity_poly.type
_entity_poly.pdbx_seq_one_letter_code
_entity_poly.pdbx_strand_id
1 'polypeptide(L)' 'MNNSFVQLIVSAAESHADKQAMRIVGVEGTEYTFGEMLDGIRSVAYRLEKEGIAFGERVALIGE' A
#
# COMPACT_ATOMS: atom_id res chain seq x y z
N MET A 1 -17.55 -12.26 11.24
CA MET A 1 -16.22 -11.71 10.87
C MET A 1 -16.47 -10.36 10.23
N ASN A 2 -15.90 -9.28 10.78
CA ASN A 2 -16.18 -7.91 10.35
C ASN A 2 -14.86 -7.20 9.98
N ASN A 3 -14.05 -7.84 9.14
CA ASN A 3 -12.76 -7.29 8.74
C ASN A 3 -12.98 -6.06 7.85
N SER A 4 -12.22 -5.00 8.09
CA SER A 4 -12.23 -3.83 7.19
C SER A 4 -11.59 -4.19 5.85
N PHE A 5 -11.89 -3.40 4.83
CA PHE A 5 -11.27 -3.53 3.51
C PHE A 5 -9.73 -3.52 3.59
N VAL A 6 -9.17 -2.63 4.41
CA VAL A 6 -7.71 -2.54 4.63
C VAL A 6 -7.16 -3.82 5.26
N GLN A 7 -7.85 -4.41 6.25
CA GLN A 7 -7.41 -5.67 6.86
C GLN A 7 -7.42 -6.83 5.87
N LEU A 8 -8.40 -6.88 4.96
CA LEU A 8 -8.44 -7.88 3.90
C LEU A 8 -7.29 -7.71 2.91
N ILE A 9 -6.97 -6.48 2.50
CA ILE A 9 -5.84 -6.20 1.62
C ILE A 9 -4.51 -6.58 2.27
N VAL A 10 -4.27 -6.17 3.52
CA VAL A 10 -3.03 -6.48 4.24
C VAL A 10 -2.85 -7.99 4.35
N SER A 11 -3.90 -8.72 4.77
CA SER A 11 -3.84 -10.18 4.91
C SER A 11 -3.55 -10.88 3.57
N ALA A 12 -4.17 -10.42 2.48
CA ALA A 12 -3.91 -10.98 1.14
C ALA A 12 -2.48 -10.68 0.67
N ALA A 13 -2.01 -9.44 0.84
CA ALA A 13 -0.67 -9.02 0.44
C ALA A 13 0.43 -9.77 1.23
N GLU A 14 0.23 -9.98 2.54
CA GLU A 14 1.15 -10.78 3.37
C GLU A 14 1.17 -12.25 2.93
N SER A 15 0.01 -12.84 2.61
CA SER A 15 -0.10 -14.24 2.19
C SER A 15 0.54 -14.53 0.82
N HIS A 16 0.75 -13.47 0.01
CA HIS A 16 1.27 -13.55 -1.35
C HIS A 16 2.45 -12.62 -1.56
N ALA A 17 3.26 -12.40 -0.53
CA ALA A 17 4.30 -11.39 -0.50
C ALA A 17 5.33 -11.51 -1.64
N ASP A 18 5.57 -12.72 -2.16
CA ASP A 18 6.49 -13.01 -3.27
C ASP A 18 5.86 -12.81 -4.67
N LYS A 19 4.54 -12.63 -4.76
CA LYS A 19 3.85 -12.48 -6.04
C LYS A 19 3.91 -11.04 -6.54
N GLN A 20 4.02 -10.89 -7.85
CA GLN A 20 3.94 -9.59 -8.51
C GLN A 20 2.58 -8.94 -8.24
N ALA A 21 2.60 -7.70 -7.78
CA ALA A 21 1.42 -6.89 -7.50
C ALA A 21 1.24 -5.76 -8.53
N MET A 22 2.34 -5.13 -8.94
CA MET A 22 2.32 -3.98 -9.82
C MET A 22 3.50 -4.02 -10.80
N ARG A 23 3.28 -3.48 -12.00
CA ARG A 23 4.35 -3.12 -12.95
C ARG A 23 4.10 -1.74 -13.51
N ILE A 24 5.16 -1.01 -13.82
CA ILE A 24 5.03 0.24 -14.58
C ILE A 24 4.94 -0.12 -16.06
N VAL A 25 3.84 0.25 -16.71
CA VAL A 25 3.66 0.01 -18.15
C VAL A 25 4.56 0.97 -18.93
N GLY A 26 5.34 0.45 -19.89
CA GLY A 26 6.26 1.24 -20.71
C GLY A 26 7.67 1.41 -20.13
N VAL A 27 7.95 0.88 -18.93
CA VAL A 27 9.28 0.84 -18.33
C VAL A 27 9.65 -0.62 -18.05
N GLU A 28 10.72 -1.12 -18.67
CA GLU A 28 11.18 -2.49 -18.42
C GLU A 28 11.81 -2.61 -17.03
N GLY A 29 11.60 -3.77 -16.39
CA GLY A 29 12.25 -4.13 -15.12
C GLY A 29 11.70 -3.42 -13.87
N THR A 30 10.62 -2.63 -13.97
CA THR A 30 9.98 -2.04 -12.78
C THR A 30 8.75 -2.83 -12.38
N GLU A 31 9.01 -3.93 -11.67
CA GLU A 31 8.01 -4.82 -11.10
C GLU A 31 8.09 -4.73 -9.57
N TYR A 32 6.94 -4.70 -8.91
CA TYR A 32 6.85 -4.70 -7.45
C TYR A 32 6.05 -5.92 -7.01
N THR A 33 6.58 -6.64 -6.04
CA THR A 33 5.87 -7.70 -5.33
C THR A 33 4.84 -7.11 -4.36
N PHE A 34 3.90 -7.94 -3.89
CA PHE A 34 2.96 -7.53 -2.82
C PHE A 34 3.70 -7.15 -1.54
N GLY A 35 4.82 -7.80 -1.22
CA GLY A 35 5.66 -7.46 -0.08
C GLY A 35 6.24 -6.05 -0.21
N GLU A 36 6.91 -5.75 -1.32
CA GLU A 36 7.51 -4.43 -1.58
C GLU A 36 6.46 -3.31 -1.60
N MET A 37 5.30 -3.58 -2.22
CA MET A 37 4.18 -2.63 -2.23
C MET A 37 3.65 -2.38 -0.82
N LEU A 38 3.47 -3.43 -0.01
CA LEU A 38 2.97 -3.32 1.36
C LEU A 38 3.94 -2.56 2.27
N ASP A 39 5.25 -2.77 2.11
CA ASP A 39 6.27 -2.01 2.83
C ASP A 39 6.23 -0.52 2.47
N GLY A 40 6.05 -0.19 1.19
CA GLY A 40 5.81 1.18 0.74
C GLY A 40 4.56 1.81 1.38
N ILE A 41 3.44 1.09 1.37
CA ILE A 41 2.18 1.54 1.99
C ILE A 41 2.37 1.79 3.49
N ARG A 42 3.06 0.89 4.20
CA ARG A 42 3.35 1.04 5.65
C ARG A 42 4.24 2.25 5.92
N SER A 43 5.23 2.52 5.07
CA SER A 43 6.07 3.70 5.18
C SER A 43 5.25 5.00 5.06
N VAL A 44 4.34 5.07 4.08
CA VAL A 44 3.42 6.21 3.91
C VAL A 44 2.49 6.34 5.12
N ALA A 45 1.89 5.25 5.59
CA ALA A 45 1.00 5.27 6.76
C ALA A 45 1.72 5.78 8.02
N TYR A 46 2.95 5.34 8.27
CA TYR A 46 3.78 5.84 9.36
C TYR A 46 4.03 7.35 9.24
N ARG A 47 4.30 7.84 8.03
CA ARG A 47 4.53 9.28 7.82
C ARG A 47 3.26 10.10 8.05
N LEU A 48 2.10 9.64 7.60
CA LEU A 48 0.82 10.29 7.87
C LEU A 48 0.54 10.41 9.38
N GLU A 49 0.87 9.37 10.14
CA GLU A 49 0.80 9.42 11.61
C GLU A 49 1.73 10.50 12.18
N LYS A 50 2.96 10.64 11.66
CA LYS A 50 3.90 11.68 12.09
C LYS A 50 3.48 13.10 11.71
N GLU A 51 2.72 13.24 10.62
CA GLU A 51 2.14 14.52 10.20
C GLU A 51 0.85 14.85 10.96
N GLY A 52 0.41 13.97 11.87
CA GLY A 52 -0.73 14.22 12.77
C GLY A 52 -2.09 13.96 12.14
N ILE A 53 -2.15 13.25 11.01
CA ILE A 53 -3.40 12.93 10.32
C ILE A 53 -4.18 11.91 11.15
N ALA A 54 -5.36 12.31 11.61
CA ALA A 54 -6.22 11.49 12.46
C ALA A 54 -7.19 10.61 11.66
N PHE A 55 -7.77 9.61 12.34
CA PHE A 55 -8.80 8.76 11.74
C PHE A 55 -10.00 9.59 11.28
N GLY A 56 -10.41 9.41 10.01
CA GLY A 56 -11.52 10.15 9.40
C GLY A 56 -11.11 11.44 8.69
N GLU A 57 -9.85 11.87 8.82
CA GLU A 57 -9.30 12.98 8.05
C GLU A 57 -9.01 12.58 6.59
N ARG A 58 -8.89 13.59 5.73
CA ARG A 58 -8.81 13.41 4.28
C ARG A 58 -7.42 13.75 3.79
N VAL A 59 -6.84 12.84 3.02
CA VAL A 59 -5.56 13.05 2.33
C VAL A 59 -5.84 13.17 0.84
N ALA A 60 -5.34 14.24 0.23
CA ALA A 60 -5.39 14.41 -1.22
C ALA A 60 -4.20 13.70 -1.86
N LEU A 61 -4.45 12.86 -2.86
CA LEU A 61 -3.42 12.33 -3.74
C LEU A 61 -3.37 13.20 -4.99
N ILE A 62 -2.21 13.74 -5.32
CA ILE A 62 -1.97 14.55 -6.52
C ILE A 62 -0.81 13.93 -7.28
N GLY A 63 -1.05 13.51 -8.52
CA GLY A 63 -0.07 12.87 -9.39
C GLY A 63 -0.60 12.77 -10.82
N GLU A 64 0.28 12.38 -11.75
CA GLU A 64 -0.05 12.07 -13.15
C GLU A 64 -0.48 10.61 -13.35
#